data_AF-A0A9N7N9W9-F1
#
_entry.id   AF-A0A9N7N9W9-F1
#
_cell.length_a   1.000
_cell.length_b   1.000
_cell.length_c   1.000
_cell.angle_alpha   90.00
_cell.angle_beta   90.00
_cell.angle_gamma   90.00
#
_symmetry.space_group_name_H-M   'P 1'
#
loop_
_entity.id
_entity.type
_entity.pdbx_description
1 polymer ?
#
loop_
_entity_poly.entity_id
_entity_poly.type
_entity_poly.pdbx_seq_one_letter_code
_entity_poly.pdbx_strand_id
1 'polypeptide(L)'
;MEQKWGTTQEERHHGSMSRIYKENRIYFAELLEFDQWVREVERNGGHLPTRQEVLEKRDAIQKTSTFVYSAATVKQMLQEKKSATWRPLNIAAEKDRLRRALEIARENEDEAEVRRINERLRELELHRRTQEKDSKAVKLAEMNRKNRVENFRNASGLKPVNTGLKAGEAGYDPFSRRWTRSRNYYVANGGGGGGGDAAAGVVATAASGGSGGGVRISAEVGMAATEAALEAAAGAGKLVDTNAPVDHGTESNLLHNFELPISLAALQKFGGPQGAQAGYMARKQRIEAIYGVKVPENDGRRHALTLTVSDYKRRRGLL
;
A
#
# COMPACT_ATOMS: atom_id res chain seq x y z
N MET A 1 19.49 3.39 19.00
CA MET A 1 19.66 4.85 18.97
C MET A 1 18.35 5.47 19.42
N GLU A 2 18.31 5.94 20.66
CA GLU A 2 17.19 6.70 21.20
C GLU A 2 16.90 7.90 20.30
N GLN A 3 15.66 8.02 19.87
CA GLN A 3 15.19 9.27 19.30
C GLN A 3 15.18 10.30 20.44
N LYS A 4 16.14 11.22 20.44
CA LYS A 4 16.08 12.44 21.25
C LYS A 4 14.94 13.30 20.71
N TRP A 5 13.71 12.97 21.09
CA TRP A 5 12.67 13.98 21.27
C TRP A 5 13.25 14.98 22.26
N GLY A 6 13.14 16.29 21.99
CA GLY A 6 13.62 17.32 22.90
C GLY A 6 13.13 16.97 24.30
N THR A 7 14.04 16.59 25.18
CA THR A 7 13.69 16.25 26.56
C THR A 7 13.32 17.55 27.22
N THR A 8 12.04 17.90 27.23
CA THR A 8 11.51 18.90 28.15
C THR A 8 11.84 18.37 29.54
N GLN A 9 12.78 19.06 30.19
CA GLN A 9 13.20 18.77 31.54
C GLN A 9 12.28 19.56 32.46
N GLU A 10 11.57 18.86 33.33
CA GLU A 10 10.70 19.51 34.32
C GLU A 10 11.40 19.48 35.66
N GLU A 11 11.63 20.66 36.23
CA GLU A 11 12.09 20.80 37.61
C GLU A 11 10.90 20.58 38.54
N ARG A 12 11.03 19.61 39.46
CA ARG A 12 9.99 19.27 40.42
C ARG A 12 10.52 19.37 41.84
N HIS A 13 9.69 19.89 42.72
CA HIS A 13 9.99 20.07 44.13
C HIS A 13 9.18 19.09 45.00
N HIS A 14 9.86 18.43 45.94
CA HIS A 14 9.24 17.64 47.00
C HIS A 14 9.77 18.17 48.34
N GLY A 15 8.99 19.04 48.99
CA GLY A 15 9.48 19.83 50.12
C GLY A 15 10.66 20.71 49.70
N SER A 16 11.81 20.56 50.37
CA SER A 16 13.06 21.27 50.05
C SER A 16 13.88 20.64 48.91
N MET A 17 13.54 19.42 48.48
CA MET A 17 14.30 18.70 47.46
C MET A 17 13.83 19.09 46.05
N SER A 18 14.70 19.68 45.24
CA SER A 18 14.47 19.87 43.80
C SER A 18 15.15 18.78 42.99
N ARG A 19 14.44 18.22 42.00
CA ARG A 19 15.00 17.27 41.04
C ARG A 19 14.46 17.53 39.64
N ILE A 20 15.34 17.36 38.66
CA ILE A 20 14.99 17.48 37.25
C ILE A 20 14.58 16.11 36.72
N TYR A 21 13.35 16.00 36.21
CA TYR A 21 12.81 14.79 35.63
C TYR A 21 12.64 14.93 34.12
N LYS A 22 12.82 13.81 33.42
CA LYS A 22 12.42 13.69 32.01
C LYS A 22 10.94 13.32 31.96
N GLU A 23 10.20 13.95 31.04
CA GLU A 23 8.72 13.89 30.88
C GLU A 23 8.09 12.47 30.88
N ASN A 24 8.85 11.41 30.59
CA ASN A 24 8.35 10.03 30.54
C ASN A 24 8.16 9.34 31.91
N ARG A 25 8.26 10.08 33.03
CA ARG A 25 8.24 9.50 34.38
C ARG A 25 7.11 10.05 35.24
N ILE A 26 5.94 10.25 34.64
CA ILE A 26 4.73 10.73 35.31
C ILE A 26 3.79 9.55 35.52
N TYR A 27 3.60 9.17 36.78
CA TYR A 27 2.57 8.22 37.18
C TYR A 27 1.42 8.99 37.83
N PHE A 28 0.19 8.48 37.72
CA PHE A 28 -0.92 8.97 38.53
C PHE A 28 -0.63 8.59 39.98
N ALA A 29 -0.48 9.59 40.85
CA ALA A 29 -0.20 9.37 42.26
C ALA A 29 -1.39 8.71 42.96
N GLU A 30 -1.13 7.66 43.73
CA GLU A 30 -2.11 7.06 44.64
C GLU A 30 -2.24 7.90 45.91
N LEU A 31 -3.38 7.83 46.61
CA LEU A 31 -3.68 8.64 47.81
C LEU A 31 -2.60 8.52 48.92
N LEU A 32 -1.88 7.39 48.98
CA LEU A 32 -0.78 7.17 49.93
C LEU A 32 0.44 8.08 49.67
N GLU A 33 0.68 8.50 48.44
CA GLU A 33 1.78 9.40 48.09
C GLU A 33 1.46 10.85 48.48
N PHE A 34 0.17 11.22 48.47
CA PHE A 34 -0.30 12.53 48.90
C PHE A 34 -0.02 12.76 50.38
N ASP A 35 -0.38 11.82 51.25
CA ASP A 35 -0.15 11.94 52.69
C ASP A 35 1.34 11.98 53.06
N GLN A 36 2.20 11.36 52.25
CA GLN A 36 3.67 11.44 52.42
C GLN A 36 4.19 12.81 52.02
N TRP A 37 3.71 13.36 50.90
CA TRP A 37 4.09 14.68 50.44
C TRP A 37 3.64 15.79 51.40
N VAL A 38 2.41 15.72 51.92
CA VAL A 38 1.91 16.70 52.91
C VAL A 38 2.82 16.73 54.14
N ARG A 39 3.17 15.56 54.70
CA ARG A 39 4.09 15.45 55.84
C ARG A 39 5.46 16.07 55.55
N GLU A 40 6.01 15.87 54.36
CA GLU A 40 7.31 16.42 53.99
C GLU A 40 7.26 17.94 53.75
N VAL A 41 6.15 18.48 53.24
CA VAL A 41 5.94 19.92 53.08
C VAL A 41 5.81 20.59 54.45
N GLU A 42 5.03 20.02 55.37
CA GLU A 42 4.90 20.50 56.76
C GLU A 42 6.24 20.48 57.50
N ARG A 43 7.02 19.39 57.35
CA ARG A 43 8.36 19.25 57.95
C ARG A 43 9.34 20.33 57.50
N ASN A 44 9.25 20.72 56.23
CA ASN A 44 10.13 21.73 55.63
C ASN A 44 9.57 23.17 55.75
N GLY A 45 8.42 23.36 56.39
CA GLY A 45 7.75 24.68 56.49
C GLY A 45 7.28 25.24 55.15
N GLY A 46 7.01 24.37 54.17
CA GLY A 46 6.56 24.75 52.84
C GLY A 46 5.10 25.17 52.80
N HIS A 47 4.73 25.94 51.79
CA HIS A 47 3.35 26.37 51.56
C HIS A 47 2.50 25.22 50.97
N LEU A 48 1.41 24.87 51.65
CA LEU A 48 0.39 23.95 51.13
C LEU A 48 -0.56 24.72 50.20
N PRO A 49 -0.79 24.25 48.96
CA PRO A 49 -1.72 24.89 48.02
C PRO A 49 -3.12 25.02 48.62
N THR A 50 -3.71 26.20 48.48
CA THR A 50 -5.07 26.46 48.98
C THR A 50 -6.10 25.83 48.03
N ARG A 51 -7.26 25.40 48.55
CA ARG A 51 -8.35 24.85 47.72
C ARG A 51 -8.73 25.77 46.56
N GLN A 52 -8.72 27.09 46.78
CA GLN A 52 -9.00 28.08 45.75
C GLN A 52 -7.95 28.05 44.63
N GLU A 53 -6.67 28.04 44.95
CA GLU A 53 -5.57 27.99 43.97
C GLU A 53 -5.63 26.71 43.13
N VAL A 54 -5.96 25.58 43.74
CA VAL A 54 -6.15 24.31 43.02
C VAL A 54 -7.31 24.41 42.03
N LEU A 55 -8.43 25.02 42.42
CA LEU A 55 -9.58 25.22 41.54
C LEU A 55 -9.25 26.19 40.39
N GLU A 56 -8.60 27.30 40.69
CA GLU A 56 -8.15 28.27 39.68
C GLU A 56 -7.19 27.62 38.68
N LYS A 57 -6.25 26.79 39.16
CA LYS A 57 -5.31 26.08 38.28
C LYS A 57 -5.98 24.99 37.46
N ARG A 58 -6.93 24.25 38.04
CA ARG A 58 -7.77 23.30 37.31
C ARG A 58 -8.51 24.00 36.17
N ASP A 59 -9.12 25.14 36.45
CA ASP A 59 -9.88 25.90 35.45
C ASP A 59 -8.95 26.48 34.37
N ALA A 60 -7.73 26.90 34.74
CA ALA A 60 -6.71 27.30 33.77
C ALA A 60 -6.32 26.13 32.83
N ILE A 61 -6.17 24.91 33.36
CA ILE A 61 -5.89 23.71 32.54
C ILE A 61 -7.08 23.37 31.63
N GLN A 62 -8.32 23.51 32.11
CA GLN A 62 -9.50 23.30 31.28
C GLN A 62 -9.60 24.35 30.16
N LYS A 63 -9.23 25.60 30.46
CA LYS A 63 -9.16 26.68 29.46
C LYS A 63 -8.13 26.39 28.37
N THR A 64 -6.96 25.84 28.72
CA THR A 64 -5.97 25.45 27.69
C THR A 64 -6.47 24.29 26.82
N SER A 65 -7.21 23.33 27.38
CA SER A 65 -7.82 22.24 26.60
C SER A 65 -8.90 22.73 25.61
N THR A 66 -9.57 23.84 25.92
CA THR A 66 -10.63 24.43 25.09
C THR A 66 -10.11 25.57 24.20
N PHE A 67 -8.82 25.88 24.28
CA PHE A 67 -8.22 27.00 23.56
C PHE A 67 -8.22 26.76 22.05
N VAL A 68 -8.83 27.70 21.31
CA VAL A 68 -8.83 27.67 19.84
C VAL A 68 -7.53 28.31 19.34
N TYR A 69 -6.71 27.53 18.66
CA TYR A 69 -5.44 28.02 18.11
C TYR A 69 -5.67 29.03 16.99
N SER A 70 -5.09 30.23 17.15
CA SER A 70 -5.06 31.23 16.08
C SER A 70 -4.07 30.82 14.97
N ALA A 71 -4.26 31.32 13.75
CA ALA A 71 -3.35 31.06 12.64
C ALA A 71 -1.90 31.49 12.94
N ALA A 72 -1.71 32.59 13.68
CA ALA A 72 -0.39 33.05 14.12
C ALA A 72 0.27 32.07 15.09
N THR A 73 -0.49 31.57 16.08
CA THR A 73 -0.02 30.58 17.05
C THR A 73 0.39 29.28 16.37
N VAL A 74 -0.41 28.77 15.43
CA VAL A 74 -0.09 27.56 14.67
C VAL A 74 1.20 27.75 13.86
N LYS A 75 1.38 28.92 13.24
CA LYS A 75 2.59 29.24 12.48
C LYS A 75 3.84 29.23 13.37
N GLN A 76 3.75 29.82 14.57
CA GLN A 76 4.81 29.79 15.56
C GLN A 76 5.13 28.36 16.00
N MET A 77 4.12 27.57 16.36
CA MET A 77 4.31 26.16 16.76
C MET A 77 4.96 25.32 15.66
N LEU A 78 4.59 25.54 14.39
CA LEU A 78 5.22 24.86 13.26
C LEU A 78 6.68 25.28 13.09
N GLN A 79 7.01 26.54 13.31
CA GLN A 79 8.38 27.03 13.25
C GLN A 79 9.25 26.43 14.37
N GLU A 80 8.73 26.41 15.60
CA GLU A 80 9.40 25.79 16.75
C GLU A 80 9.59 24.29 16.56
N LYS A 81 8.58 23.58 16.03
CA LYS A 81 8.71 22.15 15.69
C LYS A 81 9.76 21.91 14.60
N LYS A 82 9.84 22.79 13.62
CA LYS A 82 10.86 22.72 12.56
C LYS A 82 12.26 22.95 13.10
N SER A 83 12.45 23.91 14.00
CA SER A 83 13.76 24.16 14.62
C SER A 83 14.15 23.09 15.64
N ALA A 84 13.19 22.52 16.36
CA ALA A 84 13.43 21.45 17.33
C ALA A 84 13.71 20.10 16.66
N THR A 85 13.10 19.86 15.49
CA THR A 85 13.34 18.64 14.72
C THR A 85 14.61 18.83 13.89
N TRP A 86 15.75 18.37 14.40
CA TRP A 86 17.01 18.35 13.65
C TRP A 86 16.93 17.56 12.32
N ARG A 87 15.94 16.68 12.20
CA ARG A 87 15.77 15.78 11.05
C ARG A 87 14.73 16.32 10.07
N PRO A 88 15.06 16.37 8.77
CA PRO A 88 14.06 16.67 7.76
C PRO A 88 13.03 15.54 7.69
N LEU A 89 11.74 15.92 7.65
CA LEU A 89 10.63 14.98 7.59
C LEU A 89 10.62 14.15 6.29
N ASN A 90 11.17 14.70 5.20
CA ASN A 90 11.27 14.01 3.91
C ASN A 90 12.68 14.16 3.31
N ILE A 91 13.52 13.16 3.58
CA ILE A 91 14.91 13.10 3.11
C ILE A 91 14.98 13.05 1.57
N ALA A 92 14.01 12.39 0.90
CA ALA A 92 14.02 12.27 -0.56
C ALA A 92 13.76 13.63 -1.23
N ALA A 93 12.72 14.34 -0.78
CA ALA A 93 12.39 15.67 -1.31
C ALA A 93 13.50 16.69 -1.05
N GLU A 94 14.17 16.64 0.11
CA GLU A 94 15.30 17.51 0.39
C GLU A 94 16.51 17.17 -0.48
N LYS A 95 16.81 15.89 -0.72
CA LYS A 95 17.87 15.49 -1.66
C LYS A 95 17.59 15.99 -3.08
N ASP A 96 16.36 15.88 -3.56
CA ASP A 96 16.01 16.36 -4.91
C ASP A 96 16.01 17.89 -5.00
N ARG A 97 15.69 18.60 -3.90
CA ARG A 97 15.88 20.05 -3.82
C ARG A 97 17.37 20.42 -3.85
N LEU A 98 18.21 19.73 -3.07
CA LEU A 98 19.64 19.98 -2.99
C LEU A 98 20.37 19.62 -4.30
N ARG A 99 19.95 18.56 -5.01
CA ARG A 99 20.49 18.23 -6.34
C ARG A 99 20.25 19.34 -7.35
N ARG A 100 19.02 19.86 -7.42
CA ARG A 100 18.68 21.00 -8.27
C ARG A 100 19.45 22.26 -7.87
N ALA A 101 19.58 22.53 -6.56
CA ALA A 101 20.37 23.67 -6.08
C ALA A 101 21.86 23.53 -6.40
N LEU A 102 22.39 22.30 -6.39
CA LEU A 102 23.77 22.00 -6.77
C LEU A 102 24.01 22.19 -8.27
N GLU A 103 23.06 21.82 -9.12
CA GLU A 103 23.11 22.10 -10.57
C GLU A 103 23.17 23.61 -10.81
N ILE A 104 22.27 24.38 -10.18
CA ILE A 104 22.25 25.85 -10.27
C ILE A 104 23.55 26.47 -9.72
N ALA A 105 24.05 25.99 -8.59
CA ALA A 105 25.30 26.51 -8.00
C ALA A 105 26.52 26.20 -8.87
N ARG A 106 26.52 25.08 -9.61
CA ARG A 106 27.55 24.77 -10.60
C ARG A 106 27.45 25.67 -11.82
N GLU A 107 26.25 25.93 -12.31
CA GLU A 107 26.02 26.86 -13.43
C GLU A 107 26.45 28.29 -13.08
N ASN A 108 26.28 28.70 -11.81
CA ASN A 108 26.70 30.00 -11.30
C ASN A 108 28.18 30.05 -10.85
N GLU A 109 28.94 28.95 -11.02
CA GLU A 109 30.35 28.82 -10.61
C GLU A 109 30.63 29.12 -9.12
N ASP A 110 29.62 28.92 -8.26
CA ASP A 110 29.66 29.32 -6.85
C ASP A 110 30.20 28.18 -5.98
N GLU A 111 31.53 28.00 -5.97
CA GLU A 111 32.21 26.87 -5.33
C GLU A 111 31.94 26.73 -3.82
N ALA A 112 31.69 27.86 -3.14
CA ALA A 112 31.35 27.86 -1.72
C ALA A 112 29.98 27.20 -1.48
N GLU A 113 29.01 27.49 -2.34
CA GLU A 113 27.67 26.92 -2.25
C GLU A 113 27.65 25.44 -2.64
N VAL A 114 28.39 25.09 -3.69
CA VAL A 114 28.59 23.68 -4.10
C VAL A 114 29.16 22.85 -2.95
N ARG A 115 30.15 23.37 -2.20
CA ARG A 115 30.72 22.67 -1.04
C ARG A 115 29.70 22.47 0.07
N ARG A 116 28.96 23.53 0.46
CA ARG A 116 27.92 23.47 1.49
C ARG A 116 26.82 22.47 1.13
N ILE A 117 26.34 22.48 -0.12
CA ILE A 117 25.29 21.57 -0.58
C ILE A 117 25.80 20.12 -0.58
N ASN A 118 27.03 19.87 -1.01
CA ASN A 118 27.62 18.53 -0.99
C ASN A 118 27.80 17.97 0.42
N GLU A 119 28.22 18.79 1.38
CA GLU A 119 28.30 18.42 2.79
C GLU A 119 26.93 18.04 3.32
N ARG A 120 25.92 18.86 3.05
CA ARG A 120 24.53 18.56 3.45
C ARG A 120 24.01 17.27 2.79
N LEU A 121 24.32 17.03 1.52
CA LEU A 121 23.93 15.80 0.83
C LEU A 121 24.57 14.56 1.50
N ARG A 122 25.85 14.66 1.89
CA ARG A 122 26.57 13.60 2.64
C ARG A 122 25.94 13.33 4.00
N GLU A 123 25.56 14.36 4.76
CA GLU A 123 24.85 14.19 6.04
C GLU A 123 23.54 13.40 5.86
N LEU A 124 22.74 13.76 4.86
CA LEU A 124 21.48 13.08 4.54
C LEU A 124 21.70 11.64 4.05
N GLU A 125 22.83 11.33 3.44
CA GLU A 125 23.23 9.97 3.09
C GLU A 125 23.66 9.14 4.30
N LEU A 126 24.48 9.71 5.19
CA LEU A 126 24.90 9.05 6.42
C LEU A 126 23.69 8.70 7.30
N HIS A 127 22.72 9.61 7.41
CA HIS A 127 21.46 9.33 8.10
C HIS A 127 20.68 8.17 7.47
N ARG A 128 20.61 8.07 6.14
CA ARG A 128 19.94 6.93 5.45
C ARG A 128 20.67 5.61 5.69
N ARG A 129 22.00 5.59 5.60
CA ARG A 129 22.81 4.37 5.80
C ARG A 129 22.60 3.74 7.17
N THR A 130 22.32 4.54 8.20
CA THR A 130 21.96 3.98 9.52
C THR A 130 20.64 3.22 9.55
N GLN A 131 19.75 3.45 8.57
CA GLN A 131 18.47 2.73 8.40
C GLN A 131 18.55 1.54 7.44
N GLU A 132 19.55 1.46 6.55
CA GLU A 132 19.72 0.37 5.56
C GLU A 132 20.07 -1.01 6.17
N LYS A 133 19.95 -1.18 7.49
CA LYS A 133 20.20 -2.45 8.19
C LYS A 133 19.09 -3.49 8.01
N ASP A 134 18.08 -3.22 7.18
CA ASP A 134 17.07 -4.21 6.82
C ASP A 134 17.65 -5.18 5.78
N SER A 135 18.28 -6.25 6.29
CA SER A 135 18.93 -7.30 5.49
C SER A 135 18.01 -7.90 4.40
N LYS A 136 16.69 -7.90 4.61
CA LYS A 136 15.67 -8.30 3.62
C LYS A 136 15.57 -7.33 2.44
N ALA A 137 15.59 -6.02 2.70
CA ALA A 137 15.48 -4.99 1.67
C ALA A 137 16.71 -5.00 0.75
N VAL A 138 17.90 -5.23 1.32
CA VAL A 138 19.15 -5.37 0.56
C VAL A 138 19.07 -6.57 -0.39
N LYS A 139 18.66 -7.75 0.12
CA LYS A 139 18.51 -8.97 -0.71
C LYS A 139 17.48 -8.80 -1.84
N LEU A 140 16.36 -8.14 -1.57
CA LEU A 140 15.35 -7.85 -2.60
C LEU A 140 15.87 -6.87 -3.67
N ALA A 141 16.63 -5.84 -3.27
CA ALA A 141 17.24 -4.91 -4.21
C ALA A 141 18.28 -5.59 -5.10
N GLU A 142 19.10 -6.49 -4.55
CA GLU A 142 20.06 -7.29 -5.30
C GLU A 142 19.37 -8.23 -6.29
N MET A 143 18.31 -8.92 -5.87
CA MET A 143 17.51 -9.79 -6.74
C MET A 143 16.87 -9.00 -7.88
N ASN A 144 16.26 -7.85 -7.59
CA ASN A 144 15.68 -6.97 -8.61
C ASN A 144 16.73 -6.43 -9.58
N ARG A 145 17.94 -6.13 -9.11
CA ARG A 145 19.05 -5.71 -9.96
C ARG A 145 19.47 -6.83 -10.91
N LYS A 146 19.57 -8.08 -10.42
CA LYS A 146 19.85 -9.26 -11.26
C LYS A 146 18.75 -9.50 -12.28
N ASN A 147 17.48 -9.50 -11.86
CA ASN A 147 16.33 -9.66 -12.76
C ASN A 147 16.28 -8.59 -13.84
N ARG A 148 16.63 -7.34 -13.51
CA ARG A 148 16.70 -6.25 -14.49
C ARG A 148 17.78 -6.53 -15.53
N VAL A 149 18.98 -6.91 -15.11
CA VAL A 149 20.09 -7.25 -16.02
C VAL A 149 19.74 -8.45 -16.90
N GLU A 150 19.16 -9.49 -16.33
CA GLU A 150 18.73 -10.68 -17.08
C GLU A 150 17.60 -10.36 -18.06
N ASN A 151 16.61 -9.55 -17.68
CA ASN A 151 15.57 -9.08 -18.61
C ASN A 151 16.16 -8.27 -19.76
N PHE A 152 17.14 -7.39 -19.49
CA PHE A 152 17.84 -6.65 -20.54
C PHE A 152 18.65 -7.59 -21.44
N ARG A 153 19.34 -8.59 -20.89
CA ARG A 153 20.07 -9.60 -21.66
C ARG A 153 19.13 -10.40 -22.54
N ASN A 154 18.03 -10.91 -21.99
CA ASN A 154 17.01 -11.65 -22.71
C ASN A 154 16.37 -10.81 -23.83
N ALA A 155 16.02 -9.56 -23.54
CA ALA A 155 15.50 -8.62 -24.54
C ALA A 155 16.54 -8.30 -25.63
N SER A 156 17.83 -8.21 -25.28
CA SER A 156 18.91 -7.95 -26.24
C SER A 156 19.32 -9.19 -27.06
N GLY A 157 19.14 -10.39 -26.52
CA GLY A 157 19.37 -11.68 -27.19
C GLY A 157 18.23 -12.04 -28.15
N LEU A 158 17.01 -11.58 -27.85
CA LEU A 158 15.87 -11.57 -28.76
C LEU A 158 15.97 -10.39 -29.75
N LYS A 159 17.06 -10.33 -30.52
CA LYS A 159 17.05 -9.51 -31.74
C LYS A 159 15.93 -10.02 -32.64
N PRO A 160 15.18 -9.15 -33.35
CA PRO A 160 14.16 -9.62 -34.28
C PRO A 160 14.85 -10.38 -35.42
N VAL A 161 14.83 -11.71 -35.36
CA VAL A 161 15.41 -12.63 -36.36
C VAL A 161 14.73 -12.48 -37.73
N ASN A 162 13.64 -11.70 -37.82
CA ASN A 162 12.68 -11.76 -38.90
C ASN A 162 12.52 -10.45 -39.70
N THR A 163 13.52 -9.56 -39.70
CA THR A 163 13.40 -8.28 -40.44
C THR A 163 13.52 -8.40 -41.96
N GLY A 164 13.71 -9.61 -42.52
CA GLY A 164 13.92 -9.85 -43.95
C GLY A 164 13.09 -10.96 -44.61
N LEU A 165 12.23 -11.66 -43.86
CA LEU A 165 11.45 -12.79 -44.40
C LEU A 165 10.27 -12.30 -45.25
N LYS A 166 9.89 -13.05 -46.29
CA LYS A 166 8.73 -12.74 -47.15
C LYS A 166 7.46 -13.39 -46.57
N ALA A 167 6.28 -12.86 -46.93
CA ALA A 167 5.02 -13.47 -46.49
C ALA A 167 4.91 -14.92 -46.93
N GLY A 168 4.72 -15.81 -45.95
CA GLY A 168 4.62 -17.26 -46.15
C GLY A 168 5.82 -18.05 -45.63
N GLU A 169 6.93 -17.41 -45.29
CA GLU A 169 8.08 -18.07 -44.64
C GLU A 169 7.88 -18.21 -43.13
N ALA A 170 8.36 -19.32 -42.56
CA ALA A 170 8.31 -19.56 -41.12
C ALA A 170 9.11 -18.48 -40.38
N GLY A 171 8.43 -17.70 -39.54
CA GLY A 171 9.01 -16.55 -38.83
C GLY A 171 8.61 -15.18 -39.40
N TYR A 172 7.84 -15.11 -40.49
CA TYR A 172 7.36 -13.84 -41.04
C TYR A 172 6.51 -13.02 -40.05
N ASP A 173 6.93 -11.78 -39.75
CA ASP A 173 6.20 -10.86 -38.87
C ASP A 173 5.14 -10.06 -39.67
N PRO A 174 3.83 -10.30 -39.45
CA PRO A 174 2.75 -9.62 -40.17
C PRO A 174 2.62 -8.13 -39.83
N PHE A 175 3.27 -7.63 -38.77
CA PHE A 175 3.27 -6.22 -38.37
C PHE A 175 4.49 -5.45 -38.88
N SER A 176 5.46 -6.13 -39.48
CA SER A 176 6.61 -5.49 -40.11
C SER A 176 6.16 -4.68 -41.34
N ARG A 177 6.49 -3.38 -41.35
CA ARG A 177 6.10 -2.49 -42.45
C ARG A 177 6.86 -2.89 -43.71
N ARG A 178 6.13 -3.34 -44.73
CA ARG A 178 6.68 -3.54 -46.07
C ARG A 178 7.20 -2.21 -46.58
N TRP A 179 8.48 -2.17 -46.93
CA TRP A 179 9.00 -1.06 -47.72
C TRP A 179 8.15 -0.98 -49.00
N THR A 180 7.54 0.19 -49.23
CA THR A 180 6.77 0.46 -50.44
C THR A 180 7.56 1.47 -51.24
N ARG A 181 7.77 1.20 -52.54
CA ARG A 181 8.24 2.23 -53.47
C ARG A 181 7.14 3.26 -53.63
N SER A 182 7.44 4.54 -53.40
CA SER A 182 6.50 5.61 -53.74
C SER A 182 6.18 5.52 -55.23
N ARG A 183 4.89 5.36 -55.54
CA ARG A 183 4.39 5.52 -56.91
C ARG A 183 4.00 6.98 -57.06
N ASN A 184 4.92 7.78 -57.60
CA ASN A 184 4.60 9.15 -57.97
C ASN A 184 3.69 9.10 -59.20
N TYR A 185 2.38 9.21 -58.99
CA TYR A 185 1.42 9.41 -60.06
C TYR A 185 1.42 10.89 -60.47
N TYR A 186 2.42 11.29 -61.26
CA TYR A 186 2.27 12.49 -62.08
C TYR A 186 1.71 12.03 -63.42
N VAL A 187 0.38 12.10 -63.57
CA VAL A 187 -0.26 11.96 -64.88
C VAL A 187 -0.09 13.31 -65.56
N ALA A 188 0.99 13.48 -66.31
CA ALA A 188 0.99 14.47 -67.37
C ALA A 188 -0.04 13.99 -68.39
N ASN A 189 -1.15 14.72 -68.52
CA ASN A 189 -2.08 14.51 -69.61
C ASN A 189 -1.31 14.67 -70.92
N GLY A 190 -1.04 13.55 -71.59
CA GLY A 190 -0.25 13.57 -72.82
C GLY A 190 0.01 12.18 -73.37
N GLY A 191 -1.00 11.58 -74.00
CA GLY A 191 -0.80 10.76 -75.20
C GLY A 191 -0.62 9.25 -75.01
N GLY A 192 -1.67 8.50 -75.36
CA GLY A 192 -1.58 7.41 -76.32
C GLY A 192 -1.08 6.03 -75.87
N GLY A 193 -1.96 5.04 -76.02
CA GLY A 193 -1.57 3.76 -76.62
C GLY A 193 -1.42 2.55 -75.68
N GLY A 194 -2.49 1.77 -75.59
CA GLY A 194 -2.50 0.37 -76.04
C GLY A 194 -1.77 -0.70 -75.22
N GLY A 195 -2.58 -1.64 -74.69
CA GLY A 195 -2.31 -3.08 -74.78
C GLY A 195 -1.63 -3.75 -73.59
N GLY A 196 -2.21 -4.86 -73.12
CA GLY A 196 -1.50 -5.79 -72.23
C GLY A 196 -2.41 -6.65 -71.36
N ASP A 197 -2.90 -7.73 -71.95
CA ASP A 197 -3.69 -8.84 -71.42
C ASP A 197 -3.17 -9.56 -70.15
N ALA A 198 -4.12 -10.30 -69.55
CA ALA A 198 -4.03 -11.70 -69.10
C ALA A 198 -3.94 -12.09 -67.60
N ALA A 199 -5.00 -12.84 -67.22
CA ALA A 199 -5.00 -14.13 -66.51
C ALA A 199 -4.76 -14.13 -64.99
N ALA A 200 -5.43 -14.93 -64.15
CA ALA A 200 -6.45 -15.96 -64.29
C ALA A 200 -7.21 -16.04 -62.96
N GLY A 201 -8.54 -16.13 -62.99
CA GLY A 201 -9.37 -16.47 -61.83
C GLY A 201 -10.00 -17.84 -62.04
N VAL A 202 -9.53 -18.85 -61.31
CA VAL A 202 -10.23 -20.13 -61.17
C VAL A 202 -10.83 -20.17 -59.76
N VAL A 203 -12.16 -20.18 -59.75
CA VAL A 203 -13.01 -20.38 -58.59
C VAL A 203 -13.24 -21.88 -58.43
N ALA A 204 -12.92 -22.43 -57.26
CA ALA A 204 -13.46 -23.70 -56.80
C ALA A 204 -13.83 -23.57 -55.32
N THR A 205 -15.12 -23.34 -55.11
CA THR A 205 -15.87 -23.35 -53.87
C THR A 205 -16.07 -24.80 -53.38
N ALA A 206 -15.70 -25.08 -52.14
CA ALA A 206 -16.24 -26.20 -51.37
C ALA A 206 -16.88 -25.62 -50.11
N ALA A 207 -18.21 -25.53 -50.13
CA ALA A 207 -19.03 -25.24 -48.96
C ALA A 207 -20.02 -26.40 -48.78
N SER A 208 -19.79 -27.21 -47.76
CA SER A 208 -20.84 -27.83 -46.95
C SER A 208 -20.52 -27.41 -45.51
N GLY A 209 -21.42 -26.85 -44.71
CA GLY A 209 -22.85 -27.05 -44.64
C GLY A 209 -23.12 -28.00 -43.48
N GLY A 210 -23.55 -27.48 -42.33
CA GLY A 210 -24.34 -28.25 -41.37
C GLY A 210 -23.85 -28.30 -39.93
N SER A 211 -24.39 -27.37 -39.14
CA SER A 211 -25.09 -27.62 -37.87
C SER A 211 -24.38 -28.42 -36.77
N GLY A 212 -24.08 -27.71 -35.68
CA GLY A 212 -23.89 -28.32 -34.37
C GLY A 212 -25.12 -29.10 -33.92
N GLY A 213 -24.86 -30.31 -33.41
CA GLY A 213 -25.80 -31.17 -32.72
C GLY A 213 -25.02 -31.93 -31.66
N GLY A 214 -25.32 -31.68 -30.40
CA GLY A 214 -24.57 -32.21 -29.26
C GLY A 214 -24.59 -33.73 -29.18
N VAL A 215 -23.41 -34.32 -28.98
CA VAL A 215 -23.26 -35.68 -28.49
C VAL A 215 -22.84 -35.58 -27.03
N ARG A 216 -23.75 -35.95 -26.13
CA ARG A 216 -23.46 -36.18 -24.71
C ARG A 216 -22.66 -37.47 -24.63
N ILE A 217 -21.34 -37.36 -24.47
CA ILE A 217 -20.51 -38.51 -24.09
C ILE A 217 -20.60 -38.60 -22.56
N SER A 218 -21.21 -39.68 -22.08
CA SER A 218 -21.35 -39.99 -20.66
C SER A 218 -19.98 -40.04 -19.98
N ALA A 219 -19.76 -39.14 -19.02
CA ALA A 219 -18.50 -38.96 -18.29
C ALA A 219 -18.01 -40.22 -17.55
N GLU A 220 -18.90 -41.18 -17.32
CA GLU A 220 -18.62 -42.42 -16.58
C GLU A 220 -17.71 -43.38 -17.37
N VAL A 221 -17.82 -43.42 -18.70
CA VAL A 221 -16.99 -44.32 -19.53
C VAL A 221 -15.54 -43.82 -19.63
N GLY A 222 -15.34 -42.49 -19.54
CA GLY A 222 -14.01 -41.88 -19.55
C GLY A 222 -13.20 -42.13 -18.27
N MET A 223 -13.87 -42.16 -17.11
CA MET A 223 -13.18 -42.35 -15.82
C MET A 223 -12.68 -43.78 -15.62
N ALA A 224 -13.45 -44.79 -16.04
CA ALA A 224 -13.04 -46.19 -15.93
C ALA A 224 -11.85 -46.54 -16.83
N ALA A 225 -11.76 -45.94 -18.02
CA ALA A 225 -10.62 -46.11 -18.92
C ALA A 225 -9.33 -45.44 -18.38
N THR A 226 -9.46 -44.36 -17.63
CA THR A 226 -8.31 -43.69 -16.98
C THR A 226 -7.81 -44.41 -15.74
N GLU A 227 -8.69 -45.08 -14.99
CA GLU A 227 -8.33 -45.83 -13.78
C GLU A 227 -7.58 -47.13 -14.13
N ALA A 228 -8.06 -47.88 -15.12
CA ALA A 228 -7.38 -49.09 -15.60
C ALA A 228 -6.00 -48.79 -16.22
N ALA A 229 -5.84 -47.63 -16.86
CA ALA A 229 -4.55 -47.19 -17.41
C ALA A 229 -3.57 -46.73 -16.30
N LEU A 230 -4.06 -46.19 -15.19
CA LEU A 230 -3.26 -45.80 -14.02
C LEU A 230 -2.77 -47.01 -13.23
N GLU A 231 -3.61 -48.03 -13.06
CA GLU A 231 -3.27 -49.25 -12.33
C GLU A 231 -2.22 -50.09 -13.11
N ALA A 232 -2.32 -50.14 -14.44
CA ALA A 232 -1.30 -50.74 -15.30
C ALA A 232 0.04 -49.99 -15.29
N ALA A 233 0.02 -48.66 -15.08
CA ALA A 233 1.24 -47.84 -14.98
C ALA A 233 1.91 -47.91 -13.60
N ALA A 234 1.16 -48.20 -12.52
CA ALA A 234 1.70 -48.37 -11.17
C ALA A 234 2.64 -49.59 -11.05
N GLY A 235 2.38 -50.67 -11.81
CA GLY A 235 3.22 -51.87 -11.82
C GLY A 235 4.59 -51.70 -12.52
N ALA A 236 4.78 -50.63 -13.30
CA ALA A 236 5.99 -50.39 -14.09
C ALA A 236 7.02 -49.47 -13.40
N GLY A 237 6.80 -49.09 -12.13
CA GLY A 237 7.76 -48.31 -11.33
C GLY A 237 8.09 -46.92 -11.88
N LYS A 238 7.26 -46.37 -12.77
CA LYS A 238 7.48 -45.09 -13.45
C LYS A 238 6.33 -44.12 -13.16
N LEU A 239 6.06 -43.89 -11.87
CA LEU A 239 5.14 -42.86 -11.42
C LEU A 239 5.91 -41.54 -11.28
N VAL A 240 5.85 -40.71 -12.32
CA VAL A 240 6.17 -39.28 -12.19
C VAL A 240 4.92 -38.64 -11.59
N ASP A 241 5.05 -37.96 -10.44
CA ASP A 241 3.96 -37.20 -9.83
C ASP A 241 3.31 -36.29 -10.88
N THR A 242 2.09 -36.64 -11.31
CA THR A 242 1.29 -35.85 -12.25
C THR A 242 0.43 -34.81 -11.55
N ASN A 243 0.62 -34.62 -10.24
CA ASN A 243 0.04 -33.51 -9.51
C ASN A 243 0.66 -32.22 -10.05
N ALA A 244 -0.12 -31.45 -10.80
CA ALA A 244 0.28 -30.12 -11.25
C ALA A 244 0.70 -29.30 -10.02
N PRO A 245 1.85 -28.61 -10.05
CA PRO A 245 2.30 -27.81 -8.91
C PRO A 245 1.24 -26.73 -8.63
N VAL A 246 0.48 -26.95 -7.56
CA VAL A 246 -0.57 -26.04 -7.15
C VAL A 246 0.13 -24.81 -6.56
N ASP A 247 -0.13 -23.65 -7.15
CA ASP A 247 0.39 -22.38 -6.66
C ASP A 247 -0.03 -22.22 -5.19
N HIS A 248 0.92 -21.91 -4.28
CA HIS A 248 0.71 -21.85 -2.82
C HIS A 248 -0.43 -20.89 -2.40
N GLY A 249 -0.90 -20.05 -3.31
CA GLY A 249 -2.11 -19.23 -3.16
C GLY A 249 -3.41 -20.03 -3.06
N THR A 250 -3.49 -21.23 -3.61
CA THR A 250 -4.73 -22.03 -3.62
C THR A 250 -4.93 -22.77 -2.29
N GLU A 251 -3.85 -23.28 -1.70
CA GLU A 251 -3.88 -23.91 -0.37
C GLU A 251 -4.17 -22.91 0.75
N SER A 252 -3.61 -21.71 0.66
CA SER A 252 -3.87 -20.63 1.64
C SER A 252 -5.33 -20.14 1.63
N ASN A 253 -6.06 -20.31 0.53
CA ASN A 253 -7.48 -19.96 0.46
C ASN A 253 -8.41 -21.01 1.12
N LEU A 254 -7.96 -22.25 1.30
CA LEU A 254 -8.70 -23.27 2.07
C LEU A 254 -8.62 -23.01 3.59
N LEU A 255 -7.51 -22.41 4.05
CA LEU A 255 -7.30 -22.01 5.45
C LEU A 255 -8.17 -20.82 5.91
N HIS A 256 -8.94 -20.21 5.00
CA HIS A 256 -9.79 -19.05 5.28
C HIS A 256 -11.30 -19.33 5.24
N ASN A 257 -11.71 -20.60 5.20
CA ASN A 257 -13.09 -20.98 5.47
C ASN A 257 -13.30 -21.16 6.97
N PHE A 258 -13.31 -20.05 7.72
CA PHE A 258 -13.72 -20.08 9.12
C PHE A 258 -15.24 -20.15 9.17
N GLU A 259 -15.79 -21.27 9.62
CA GLU A 259 -17.14 -21.28 10.18
C GLU A 259 -17.10 -20.45 11.47
N LEU A 260 -17.58 -19.22 11.38
CA LEU A 260 -17.74 -18.34 12.53
C LEU A 260 -19.16 -18.55 13.08
N PRO A 261 -19.36 -19.35 14.15
CA PRO A 261 -20.67 -19.47 14.77
C PRO A 261 -21.06 -18.13 15.40
N ILE A 262 -21.92 -17.38 14.72
CA ILE A 262 -22.45 -16.11 15.24
C ILE A 262 -23.50 -16.45 16.30
N SER A 263 -23.17 -16.24 17.58
CA SER A 263 -24.11 -16.48 18.67
C SER A 263 -25.15 -15.33 18.76
N LEU A 264 -26.43 -15.68 18.62
CA LEU A 264 -27.55 -14.73 18.74
C LEU A 264 -28.04 -14.57 20.19
N ALA A 265 -27.34 -15.16 21.17
CA ALA A 265 -27.71 -15.11 22.59
C ALA A 265 -27.82 -13.67 23.13
N ALA A 266 -26.97 -12.76 22.66
CA ALA A 266 -27.03 -11.35 23.06
C ALA A 266 -28.31 -10.65 22.57
N LEU A 267 -28.90 -11.11 21.46
CA LEU A 267 -30.13 -10.56 20.89
C LEU A 267 -31.39 -11.11 21.55
N GLN A 268 -31.33 -12.24 22.26
CA GLN A 268 -32.47 -12.76 23.03
C GLN A 268 -33.01 -11.73 24.03
N LYS A 269 -32.12 -10.93 24.64
CA LYS A 269 -32.48 -9.84 25.57
C LYS A 269 -33.31 -8.72 24.91
N PHE A 270 -33.29 -8.64 23.59
CA PHE A 270 -33.97 -7.61 22.79
C PHE A 270 -35.13 -8.17 21.94
N GLY A 271 -35.58 -9.40 22.23
CA GLY A 271 -36.67 -10.05 21.47
C GLY A 271 -36.19 -11.01 20.37
N GLY A 272 -34.94 -11.47 20.43
CA GLY A 272 -34.41 -12.48 19.52
C GLY A 272 -34.01 -11.90 18.15
N PRO A 273 -34.14 -12.66 17.04
CA PRO A 273 -33.64 -12.25 15.73
C PRO A 273 -34.31 -10.97 15.19
N GLN A 274 -35.56 -10.68 15.58
CA GLN A 274 -36.29 -9.46 15.22
C GLN A 274 -35.81 -8.23 16.02
N GLY A 275 -35.10 -8.44 17.13
CA GLY A 275 -34.62 -7.41 18.06
C GLY A 275 -33.30 -6.73 17.69
N ALA A 276 -32.73 -7.03 16.51
CA ALA A 276 -31.41 -6.56 16.10
C ALA A 276 -31.27 -5.02 16.13
N GLN A 277 -32.31 -4.31 15.70
CA GLN A 277 -32.30 -2.84 15.69
C GLN A 277 -32.33 -2.26 17.11
N ALA A 278 -33.11 -2.85 18.01
CA ALA A 278 -33.16 -2.44 19.41
C ALA A 278 -31.80 -2.68 20.12
N GLY A 279 -31.17 -3.82 19.87
CA GLY A 279 -29.82 -4.12 20.37
C GLY A 279 -28.75 -3.16 19.84
N TYR A 280 -28.82 -2.79 18.56
CA TYR A 280 -27.94 -1.79 17.96
C TYR A 280 -28.09 -0.42 18.64
N MET A 281 -29.32 0.06 18.82
CA MET A 281 -29.59 1.35 19.45
C MET A 281 -29.14 1.40 20.92
N ALA A 282 -29.37 0.32 21.68
CA ALA A 282 -28.91 0.22 23.07
C ALA A 282 -27.38 0.23 23.17
N ARG A 283 -26.69 -0.46 22.25
CA ARG A 283 -25.22 -0.44 22.17
C ARG A 283 -24.69 0.93 21.76
N LYS A 284 -25.34 1.58 20.79
CA LYS A 284 -25.00 2.93 20.36
C LYS A 284 -25.07 3.92 21.52
N GLN A 285 -26.20 3.98 22.21
CA GLN A 285 -26.39 4.86 23.37
C GLN A 285 -25.34 4.62 24.45
N ARG A 286 -24.99 3.36 24.72
CA ARG A 286 -23.94 3.01 25.68
C ARG A 286 -22.57 3.55 25.25
N ILE A 287 -22.21 3.41 23.98
CA ILE A 287 -20.92 3.89 23.46
C ILE A 287 -20.87 5.42 23.50
N GLU A 288 -21.95 6.09 23.08
CA GLU A 288 -22.04 7.55 23.10
C GLU A 288 -21.97 8.10 24.53
N ALA A 289 -22.60 7.43 25.50
CA ALA A 289 -22.53 7.81 26.91
C ALA A 289 -21.15 7.58 27.54
N ILE A 290 -20.46 6.48 27.20
CA ILE A 290 -19.14 6.16 27.77
C ILE A 290 -18.05 7.06 27.17
N TYR A 291 -18.07 7.24 25.85
CA TYR A 291 -16.98 7.90 25.14
C TYR A 291 -17.28 9.35 24.76
N GLY A 292 -18.52 9.84 24.94
CA GLY A 292 -18.91 11.20 24.59
C GLY A 292 -18.87 11.52 23.09
N VAL A 293 -18.67 10.51 22.24
CA VAL A 293 -18.56 10.65 20.78
C VAL A 293 -19.79 10.03 20.13
N LYS A 294 -20.47 10.81 19.28
CA LYS A 294 -21.61 10.35 18.49
C LYS A 294 -21.16 9.23 17.54
N VAL A 295 -21.78 8.06 17.63
CA VAL A 295 -21.49 6.96 16.71
C VAL A 295 -22.02 7.38 15.34
N PRO A 296 -21.19 7.37 14.29
CA PRO A 296 -21.64 7.70 12.94
C PRO A 296 -22.82 6.79 12.58
N GLU A 297 -23.97 7.41 12.33
CA GLU A 297 -25.08 6.71 11.71
C GLU A 297 -24.60 6.35 10.29
N ASN A 298 -24.96 5.17 9.83
CA ASN A 298 -24.67 4.83 8.45
C ASN A 298 -25.53 5.78 7.60
N ASP A 299 -24.94 6.85 7.07
CA ASP A 299 -25.63 8.01 6.49
C ASP A 299 -26.47 7.68 5.23
N GLY A 300 -26.66 6.40 4.89
CA GLY A 300 -27.28 5.91 3.66
C GLY A 300 -26.51 6.31 2.39
N ARG A 301 -25.46 7.13 2.52
CA ARG A 301 -24.61 7.60 1.44
C ARG A 301 -23.63 6.50 1.05
N ARG A 302 -23.50 6.30 -0.25
CA ARG A 302 -22.51 5.39 -0.82
C ARG A 302 -21.11 5.95 -0.55
N HIS A 303 -20.42 5.41 0.45
CA HIS A 303 -19.02 5.72 0.66
C HIS A 303 -18.19 5.01 -0.42
N ALA A 304 -17.31 5.75 -1.09
CA ALA A 304 -16.54 5.27 -2.24
C ALA A 304 -15.66 4.04 -1.95
N LEU A 305 -15.42 3.72 -0.67
CA LEU A 305 -14.56 2.63 -0.21
C LEU A 305 -15.33 1.43 0.37
N THR A 306 -16.66 1.48 0.49
CA THR A 306 -17.46 0.36 1.02
C THR A 306 -18.06 -0.46 -0.12
N LEU A 307 -17.62 -1.71 -0.25
CA LEU A 307 -18.21 -2.69 -1.18
C LEU A 307 -19.64 -3.04 -0.74
N THR A 308 -20.61 -2.84 -1.63
CA THR A 308 -21.97 -3.33 -1.38
C THR A 308 -22.01 -4.85 -1.53
N VAL A 309 -22.95 -5.51 -0.83
CA VAL A 309 -23.11 -6.98 -0.88
C VAL A 309 -23.32 -7.48 -2.32
N SER A 310 -24.03 -6.71 -3.14
CA SER A 310 -24.22 -6.97 -4.57
C SER A 310 -22.91 -6.86 -5.37
N ASP A 311 -22.07 -5.86 -5.07
CA ASP A 311 -20.77 -5.68 -5.72
C ASP A 311 -19.77 -6.79 -5.34
N TYR A 312 -19.82 -7.26 -4.08
CA TYR A 312 -19.07 -8.43 -3.63
C TYR A 312 -19.51 -9.71 -4.36
N LYS A 313 -20.82 -9.95 -4.49
CA LYS A 313 -21.36 -11.11 -5.21
C LYS A 313 -20.94 -11.12 -6.68
N ARG A 314 -20.97 -9.96 -7.35
CA ARG A 314 -20.53 -9.82 -8.75
C ARG A 314 -19.03 -10.10 -8.91
N ARG A 315 -18.18 -9.61 -8.01
CA ARG A 315 -16.71 -9.86 -8.04
C ARG A 315 -16.33 -11.30 -7.72
N ARG A 316 -17.18 -12.03 -6.99
CA ARG A 316 -17.00 -13.45 -6.68
C ARG A 316 -17.68 -14.39 -7.68
N GLY A 317 -18.33 -13.87 -8.73
CA GLY A 317 -19.02 -14.68 -9.75
C GLY A 317 -20.24 -15.43 -9.21
N LEU A 318 -20.86 -14.93 -8.15
CA LEU A 318 -22.02 -15.54 -7.49
C LEU A 318 -23.36 -15.03 -8.07
N LEU A 319 -23.31 -14.30 -9.20
CA LEU A 319 -24.44 -13.72 -9.94
C LEU A 319 -24.24 -13.98 -11.44
#